data_AF-A0A969EQP5-F1
#
_entry.id   AF-A0A969EQP5-F1
#
_cell.length_a   1.000
_cell.length_b   1.000
_cell.length_c   1.000
_cell.angle_alpha   90.00
_cell.angle_beta   90.00
_cell.angle_gamma   90.00
#
_symmetry.space_group_name_H-M   'P 1'
#
loop_
_entity.id
_entity.type
_entity.pdbx_description
1 polymer ?
#
loop_
_entity_poly.entity_id
_entity_poly.type
_entity_poly.pdbx_seq_one_letter_code
_entity_poly.pdbx_strand_id
1 'polypeptide(L)'
;MTAVTLLDKRPIGDDAELVGFLDTGLPESPSFQAPHLEALLLWATDHEVSDITIQAGNFVFVEQFGRLAPVTRRRLSAGEVYRCAQILYGDNAPSQTGGWAGH
;
A
#
# COMPACT_ATOMS: atom_id res chain seq x y z
N MET A 1 -5.03 32.49 -8.32
CA MET A 1 -4.92 31.11 -8.82
C MET A 1 -3.59 30.56 -8.34
N THR A 2 -3.60 29.81 -7.25
CA THR A 2 -2.40 29.20 -6.64
C THR A 2 -2.15 27.85 -7.30
N ALA A 3 -1.00 27.71 -7.94
CA ALA A 3 -0.58 26.45 -8.54
C ALA A 3 -0.24 25.45 -7.43
N VAL A 4 -0.96 24.34 -7.38
CA VAL A 4 -0.59 23.17 -6.58
C VAL A 4 0.59 22.52 -7.30
N THR A 5 1.78 22.61 -6.70
CA THR A 5 2.95 21.89 -7.19
C THR A 5 2.71 20.40 -6.96
N LEU A 6 2.54 19.64 -8.06
CA LEU A 6 2.61 18.19 -8.03
C LEU A 6 3.98 17.81 -7.46
N LEU A 7 4.00 17.30 -6.22
CA LEU A 7 5.16 16.60 -5.68
C LEU A 7 5.45 15.44 -6.62
N ASP A 8 6.56 15.52 -7.35
CA ASP A 8 7.09 14.43 -8.16
C ASP A 8 7.33 13.22 -7.26
N LYS A 9 6.35 12.31 -7.22
CA LYS A 9 6.43 11.05 -6.49
C LYS A 9 7.53 10.23 -7.17
N ARG A 10 8.69 10.13 -6.52
CA ARG A 10 9.83 9.37 -7.05
C ARG A 10 9.39 7.95 -7.41
N PRO A 11 9.86 7.40 -8.54
CA PRO A 11 9.59 6.01 -8.88
C PRO A 11 10.09 5.12 -7.74
N ILE A 12 9.18 4.28 -7.23
CA ILE A 12 9.45 3.32 -6.17
C ILE A 12 10.51 2.36 -6.72
N GLY A 13 11.74 2.47 -6.21
CA GLY A 13 12.77 1.47 -6.49
C GLY A 13 12.45 0.17 -5.78
N ASP A 14 12.79 -0.96 -6.40
CA ASP A 14 12.63 -2.31 -5.81
C ASP A 14 13.43 -2.51 -4.51
N ASP A 15 14.25 -1.52 -4.12
CA ASP A 15 15.14 -1.50 -2.96
C ASP A 15 14.45 -1.17 -1.62
N ALA A 16 13.28 -1.76 -1.39
CA ALA A 16 12.60 -1.71 -0.09
C ALA A 16 13.45 -2.32 1.04
N GLU A 17 14.38 -3.22 0.69
CA GLU A 17 15.30 -3.86 1.63
C GLU A 17 16.32 -2.89 2.23
N LEU A 18 16.52 -1.69 1.66
CA LEU A 18 17.53 -0.72 2.11
C LEU A 18 17.04 0.26 3.20
N VAL A 19 15.73 0.34 3.48
CA VAL A 19 15.16 1.41 4.34
C VAL A 19 14.77 0.91 5.75
N GLY A 20 14.72 -0.41 5.97
CA GLY A 20 14.24 -1.00 7.21
C GLY A 20 12.71 -0.97 7.32
N PHE A 21 12.15 -1.98 7.98
CA PHE A 21 10.71 -2.10 8.19
C PHE A 21 10.25 -1.22 9.35
N LEU A 22 9.12 -0.55 9.20
CA LEU A 22 8.45 0.09 10.34
C LEU A 22 7.90 -0.99 11.26
N ASP A 23 8.25 -0.91 12.55
CA ASP A 23 7.61 -1.72 13.57
C ASP A 23 6.26 -1.11 13.95
N THR A 24 5.21 -1.58 13.28
CA THR A 24 3.85 -1.05 13.42
C THR A 24 3.09 -1.70 14.58
N GLY A 25 3.59 -2.80 15.15
CA GLY A 25 2.82 -3.65 16.08
C GLY A 25 1.61 -4.35 15.46
N LEU A 26 1.40 -4.22 14.14
CA LEU A 26 0.30 -4.88 13.44
C LEU A 26 0.55 -6.40 13.33
N PRO A 27 -0.51 -7.23 13.45
CA PRO A 27 -0.37 -8.67 13.30
C PRO A 27 0.00 -9.02 11.85
N GLU A 28 1.07 -9.81 11.69
CA GLU A 28 1.52 -10.28 10.39
C GLU A 28 1.03 -11.70 10.13
N SER A 29 0.04 -11.82 9.26
CA SER A 29 -0.58 -13.10 8.89
C SER A 29 0.04 -13.70 7.61
N PRO A 30 0.04 -15.04 7.47
CA PRO A 30 0.42 -15.72 6.22
C PRO A 30 -0.39 -15.26 5.01
N SER A 31 -1.57 -14.67 5.21
CA SER A 31 -2.39 -14.08 4.16
C SER A 31 -2.94 -12.71 4.56
N PHE A 32 -3.00 -11.78 3.61
CA PHE A 32 -3.44 -10.40 3.81
C PHE A 32 -4.93 -10.38 3.52
N GLN A 33 -5.71 -9.97 4.51
CA GLN A 33 -7.17 -10.13 4.57
C GLN A 33 -7.82 -8.82 4.99
N ALA A 34 -9.14 -8.72 4.84
CA ALA A 34 -9.88 -7.51 5.21
C ALA A 34 -9.55 -6.97 6.62
N PRO A 35 -9.49 -7.79 7.68
CA PRO A 35 -9.12 -7.28 9.01
C PRO A 35 -7.71 -6.67 9.08
N HIS A 36 -6.77 -7.14 8.26
CA HIS A 36 -5.42 -6.58 8.20
C HIS A 36 -5.40 -5.24 7.47
N LEU A 37 -6.19 -5.09 6.40
CA LEU A 37 -6.36 -3.82 5.70
C LEU A 37 -7.01 -2.78 6.61
N GLU A 38 -8.07 -3.16 7.32
CA GLU A 38 -8.75 -2.27 8.29
C GLU A 38 -7.81 -1.83 9.42
N ALA A 39 -7.07 -2.78 10.01
CA ALA A 39 -6.09 -2.46 11.05
C ALA A 39 -4.98 -1.54 10.54
N LEU A 40 -4.51 -1.75 9.30
CA LEU A 40 -3.53 -0.87 8.66
C LEU A 40 -4.10 0.54 8.45
N LEU A 41 -5.33 0.68 7.97
CA LEU A 41 -5.96 1.97 7.73
C LEU A 41 -6.16 2.75 9.04
N LEU A 42 -6.57 2.06 10.12
CA LEU A 42 -6.69 2.67 11.44
C LEU A 42 -5.32 3.11 11.98
N TRP A 43 -4.33 2.23 11.92
CA TRP A 43 -2.96 2.56 12.33
C TRP A 43 -2.40 3.75 11.55
N ALA A 44 -2.58 3.77 10.22
CA ALA A 44 -2.12 4.85 9.35
C ALA A 44 -2.75 6.20 9.72
N THR A 45 -4.05 6.18 10.10
CA THR A 45 -4.77 7.37 10.57
C THR A 45 -4.17 7.91 11.86
N ASP A 46 -3.87 7.04 12.83
CA ASP A 46 -3.28 7.43 14.12
C ASP A 46 -1.83 7.92 14.00
N HIS A 47 -1.14 7.61 12.90
CA HIS A 47 0.28 7.89 12.69
C HIS A 47 0.55 8.93 11.59
N GLU A 48 -0.45 9.71 11.17
CA GLU A 48 -0.27 10.79 10.17
C GLU A 48 0.36 10.31 8.86
N VAL A 49 0.04 9.09 8.44
CA VAL A 49 0.43 8.55 7.13
C VAL A 49 -0.36 9.27 6.04
N SER A 50 0.34 9.81 5.04
CA SER A 50 -0.31 10.52 3.93
C SER A 50 -0.80 9.57 2.84
N ASP A 51 -0.03 8.53 2.55
CA ASP A 51 -0.27 7.62 1.44
C ASP A 51 0.03 6.17 1.84
N ILE A 52 -0.81 5.25 1.34
CA ILE A 52 -0.59 3.80 1.43
C ILE A 52 -0.50 3.26 0.01
N THR A 53 0.58 2.53 -0.28
CA THR A 53 0.78 1.88 -1.58
C THR A 53 0.69 0.37 -1.42
N ILE A 54 -0.23 -0.24 -2.18
CA ILE A 54 -0.47 -1.69 -2.21
C ILE A 54 -0.28 -2.16 -3.65
N GLN A 55 0.75 -2.99 -3.90
CA GLN A 55 1.08 -3.49 -5.23
C GLN A 55 1.47 -4.97 -5.17
N ALA A 56 1.06 -5.72 -6.20
CA ALA A 56 1.38 -7.14 -6.30
C ALA A 56 2.90 -7.34 -6.48
N GLY A 57 3.44 -8.36 -5.84
CA GLY A 57 4.88 -8.64 -5.82
C GLY A 57 5.69 -7.72 -4.91
N ASN A 58 5.05 -6.81 -4.17
CA ASN A 58 5.70 -5.81 -3.33
C ASN A 58 5.19 -5.82 -1.89
N PHE A 59 5.97 -5.24 -0.98
CA PHE A 59 5.50 -4.94 0.38
C PHE A 59 4.37 -3.90 0.31
N VAL A 60 3.57 -3.81 1.38
CA VAL A 60 2.78 -2.61 1.61
C VAL A 60 3.72 -1.51 2.07
N PHE A 61 3.66 -0.36 1.41
CA PHE A 61 4.40 0.84 1.79
C PHE A 61 3.48 1.90 2.34
N VAL A 62 4.02 2.69 3.27
CA VAL A 62 3.40 3.92 3.74
C VAL A 62 4.35 5.08 3.52
N GLU A 63 3.78 6.25 3.26
CA GLU A 63 4.50 7.51 3.24
C GLU A 63 4.10 8.35 4.46
N GLN A 64 5.09 8.70 5.27
CA GLN A 64 4.91 9.54 6.46
C GLN A 64 5.92 10.69 6.40
N PHE A 65 5.43 11.93 6.40
CA PHE A 65 6.27 13.14 6.28
C PHE A 65 7.28 13.09 5.10
N GLY A 66 6.84 12.57 3.96
CA GLY A 66 7.67 12.44 2.75
C GLY A 66 8.69 11.29 2.79
N ARG A 67 8.59 10.38 3.77
CA ARG A 67 9.45 9.20 3.91
C ARG A 67 8.65 7.95 3.63
N LEU A 68 9.10 7.19 2.65
CA LEU A 68 8.53 5.90 2.30
C LEU A 68 9.15 4.79 3.17
N ALA A 69 8.32 3.93 3.74
CA ALA A 69 8.78 2.75 4.48
C ALA A 69 7.84 1.54 4.30
N PRO A 70 8.38 0.31 4.22
CA PRO A 70 7.57 -0.89 4.20
C PRO A 70 6.99 -1.19 5.59
N VAL A 71 5.70 -1.56 5.64
CA VAL A 71 4.97 -1.89 6.89
C VAL A 71 4.62 -3.38 7.00
N THR A 72 4.77 -4.14 5.91
CA THR A 72 4.71 -5.60 5.91
C THR A 72 6.10 -6.17 5.69
N ARG A 73 6.44 -7.30 6.32
CA ARG A 73 7.71 -8.03 6.11
C ARG A 73 7.64 -9.00 4.94
N ARG A 74 6.48 -9.23 4.34
CA ARG A 74 6.30 -10.03 3.13
C ARG A 74 5.69 -9.25 1.97
N ARG A 75 5.98 -9.71 0.76
CA ARG A 75 5.35 -9.22 -0.48
C ARG A 75 3.94 -9.76 -0.61
N LEU A 76 3.01 -8.93 -1.08
CA LEU A 76 1.63 -9.32 -1.35
C LEU A 76 1.53 -10.00 -2.71
N SER A 77 0.71 -11.04 -2.80
CA SER A 77 0.35 -11.68 -4.07
C SER A 77 -0.69 -10.86 -4.84
N ALA A 78 -0.82 -11.13 -6.15
CA ALA A 78 -1.84 -10.49 -6.98
C ALA A 78 -3.27 -10.71 -6.45
N GLY A 79 -3.58 -11.92 -5.94
CA GLY A 79 -4.89 -12.24 -5.38
C GLY A 79 -5.21 -11.47 -4.09
N GLU A 80 -4.19 -11.14 -3.29
CA GLU A 80 -4.34 -10.31 -2.10
C GLU A 80 -4.57 -8.84 -2.45
N VAL A 81 -3.83 -8.31 -3.43
CA VAL A 81 -4.03 -6.94 -3.92
C VAL A 81 -5.41 -6.78 -4.57
N TYR A 82 -5.85 -7.75 -5.36
CA TYR A 82 -7.20 -7.75 -5.94
C TYR A 82 -8.27 -7.73 -4.84
N ARG A 83 -8.09 -8.51 -3.76
CA ARG A 83 -8.99 -8.50 -2.60
C ARG A 83 -9.02 -7.14 -1.91
N CYS A 84 -7.88 -6.47 -1.74
CA CYS A 84 -7.83 -5.10 -1.23
C CYS A 84 -8.64 -4.14 -2.12
N ALA A 85 -8.48 -4.24 -3.44
CA ALA A 85 -9.25 -3.43 -4.38
C ALA A 85 -10.76 -3.70 -4.26
N GLN A 86 -11.18 -4.96 -4.10
CA GLN A 86 -12.59 -5.31 -3.85
C GLN A 86 -13.14 -4.69 -2.57
N ILE A 87 -12.35 -4.65 -1.48
CA ILE A 87 -12.77 -4.03 -0.22
C ILE A 87 -12.92 -2.51 -0.39
N LEU A 88 -11.99 -1.85 -1.09
CA LEU A 88 -11.99 -0.39 -1.25
C LEU A 88 -13.02 0.12 -2.26
N TYR A 89 -13.23 -0.61 -3.36
CA TYR A 89 -14.05 -0.16 -4.49
C TYR A 89 -15.37 -0.92 -4.64
N GLY A 90 -15.59 -1.97 -3.85
CA GLY A 90 -16.74 -2.86 -4.02
C GLY A 90 -16.80 -3.44 -5.44
N ASP A 91 -17.98 -3.40 -6.05
CA ASP A 91 -18.24 -3.93 -7.40
C ASP A 91 -17.41 -3.25 -8.51
N ASN A 92 -16.81 -2.08 -8.25
CA ASN A 92 -16.00 -1.35 -9.23
C ASN A 92 -14.53 -1.81 -9.29
N ALA A 93 -14.09 -2.71 -8.41
CA ALA A 93 -12.70 -3.17 -8.34
C ALA A 93 -12.10 -3.73 -9.64
N PRO A 94 -12.84 -4.47 -10.49
CA PRO A 94 -12.31 -4.95 -11.77
C PRO A 94 -11.88 -3.81 -12.71
N SER A 95 -12.61 -2.70 -12.74
CA SER A 95 -12.30 -1.54 -13.57
C SER A 95 -11.01 -0.84 -13.15
N GLN A 96 -10.66 -0.92 -11.86
CA GLN A 96 -9.46 -0.31 -11.29
C GLN A 96 -8.21 -1.19 -11.42
N THR A 97 -8.39 -2.49 -11.70
CA THR A 97 -7.31 -3.48 -11.84
C THR A 97 -7.13 -3.95 -13.29
N GLY A 98 -8.13 -3.76 -14.15
CA GLY A 98 -8.18 -4.25 -15.53
C GLY A 98 -7.22 -3.60 -16.53
N GLY A 99 -6.40 -2.64 -16.11
CA GLY A 99 -5.33 -2.06 -16.95
C GLY A 99 -4.05 -2.90 -17.01
N TRP A 100 -3.90 -3.95 -16.19
CA TRP A 100 -2.66 -4.72 -16.05
C TRP A 100 -2.66 -6.07 -16.79
N ALA A 101 -3.74 -6.43 -17.48
CA ALA A 101 -3.83 -7.66 -18.27
C ALA A 101 -3.41 -7.40 -19.73
N GLY A 102 -2.11 -7.14 -19.95
CA GLY A 102 -1.55 -7.09 -21.29
C GLY A 102 -0.38 -6.13 -21.45
N HIS A 103 0.79 -6.50 -20.89
CA HIS A 103 2.11 -6.24 -21.45
C HIS A 103 3.15 -7.15 -20.77
#